data_AF-A0A538F2R2-F1
#
_entry.id   AF-A0A538F2R2-F1
#
_cell.length_a   1.000
_cell.length_b   1.000
_cell.length_c   1.000
_cell.angle_alpha   90.00
_cell.angle_beta   90.00
_cell.angle_gamma   90.00
#
_symmetry.space_group_name_H-M   'P 1'
#
loop_
_entity.id
_entity.type
_entity.pdbx_description
1 polymer ?
#
loop_
_entity_poly.entity_id
_entity_poly.type
_entity_poly.pdbx_seq_one_letter_code
_entity_poly.pdbx_strand_id
1 'polypeptide(L)' 'VDCIHPTPEEPDYDSVEMLYIDPDECIDCDACVEACPVDACFAEDQLPEEWQKYTETNAQYYQSS' A
#
# COMPACT_ATOMS: atom_id res chain seq x y z
N VAL A 1 -8.97 -3.41 -8.43
CA VAL A 1 -9.07 -2.12 -7.68
C VAL A 1 -8.90 -2.35 -6.20
N ASP A 2 -9.23 -3.55 -5.70
CA ASP A 2 -8.83 -3.98 -4.37
C ASP A 2 -7.36 -4.44 -4.45
N CYS A 3 -6.45 -3.68 -3.86
CA CYS A 3 -5.00 -3.95 -3.90
C CYS A 3 -4.32 -3.50 -2.59
N ILE A 4 -5.09 -3.25 -1.53
CA ILE A 4 -4.59 -2.74 -0.25
C ILE A 4 -4.97 -3.73 0.83
N HIS A 5 -3.99 -4.44 1.37
CA HIS A 5 -4.17 -5.49 2.35
C HIS A 5 -3.16 -5.37 3.49
N PRO A 6 -3.46 -5.91 4.67
CA PRO A 6 -4.70 -6.58 5.05
C PRO A 6 -5.84 -5.60 5.38
N THR A 7 -7.07 -5.97 5.06
CA THR A 7 -8.30 -5.28 5.44
C THR A 7 -8.72 -5.70 6.86
N PRO A 8 -9.59 -4.93 7.55
CA PRO A 8 -10.07 -5.29 8.89
C PRO A 8 -10.77 -6.65 9.02
N GLU A 9 -11.15 -7.26 7.89
CA GLU A 9 -11.80 -8.57 7.84
C GLU A 9 -10.78 -9.71 7.66
N GLU A 10 -9.51 -9.39 7.39
CA GLU A 10 -8.45 -10.36 7.15
C GLU A 10 -7.69 -10.69 8.45
N PRO A 11 -7.28 -11.97 8.66
CA PRO A 11 -6.65 -12.42 9.91
C PRO A 11 -5.38 -11.65 10.28
N ASP A 12 -4.66 -11.14 9.29
CA ASP A 12 -3.35 -10.53 9.48
C ASP A 12 -3.45 -9.04 9.86
N TYR A 13 -4.65 -8.44 9.86
CA TYR A 13 -4.87 -7.02 10.12
C TYR A 13 -4.22 -6.51 11.41
N ASP A 14 -4.43 -7.23 12.51
CA ASP A 14 -3.89 -6.85 13.82
C ASP A 14 -2.41 -7.26 14.00
N SER A 15 -1.85 -7.99 13.03
CA SER A 15 -0.47 -8.51 13.09
C SER A 15 0.55 -7.66 12.34
N VAL A 16 0.09 -6.80 11.44
CA VAL A 16 0.92 -5.93 10.62
C VAL A 16 1.01 -4.52 11.21
N GLU A 17 2.12 -3.83 10.91
CA GLU A 17 2.34 -2.46 11.39
C GLU A 17 1.66 -1.39 10.51
N MET A 18 1.32 -1.75 9.27
CA MET A 18 0.73 -0.86 8.26
C MET A 18 -0.04 -1.68 7.21
N LEU A 19 -0.83 -0.99 6.39
CA LEU A 19 -1.44 -1.56 5.20
C LEU A 19 -0.44 -1.50 4.04
N TYR A 20 -0.50 -2.49 3.15
CA TYR A 20 0.42 -2.64 2.03
C TYR A 20 -0.33 -2.64 0.70
N ILE A 21 0.21 -1.90 -0.27
CA ILE A 21 -0.29 -1.86 -1.64
C ILE A 21 0.39 -2.95 -2.45
N ASP A 22 -0.37 -3.85 -3.07
CA ASP A 22 0.16 -4.85 -4.00
C ASP A 22 0.50 -4.19 -5.34
N PRO A 23 1.79 -4.07 -5.73
CA PRO A 23 2.18 -3.47 -7.00
C PRO A 23 1.78 -4.29 -8.22
N ASP A 24 1.60 -5.61 -8.08
CA ASP A 24 1.22 -6.49 -9.20
C ASP A 24 -0.29 -6.44 -9.47
N GLU A 25 -1.12 -6.14 -8.46
CA GLU A 25 -2.56 -5.94 -8.59
C GLU A 25 -2.99 -4.48 -8.74
N CYS A 26 -2.12 -3.52 -8.39
CA CYS A 26 -2.36 -2.10 -8.59
C CYS A 26 -2.53 -1.80 -10.10
N ILE A 27 -3.48 -0.92 -10.41
CA ILE A 27 -3.82 -0.52 -11.78
C ILE A 27 -3.77 1.00 -11.98
N ASP A 28 -3.07 1.72 -11.09
CA ASP A 28 -2.90 3.18 -11.15
C ASP A 28 -4.24 3.94 -11.24
N CYS A 29 -5.22 3.53 -10.42
CA CYS A 29 -6.57 4.12 -10.45
C CYS A 29 -6.75 5.37 -9.57
N ASP A 30 -5.73 5.75 -8.79
CA ASP A 30 -5.70 6.88 -7.85
C ASP A 30 -6.80 6.91 -6.77
N ALA A 31 -7.64 5.87 -6.67
CA ALA A 31 -8.73 5.83 -5.71
C ALA A 31 -8.25 5.91 -4.24
N CYS A 32 -7.10 5.33 -3.94
CA CYS A 32 -6.52 5.34 -2.59
C CYS A 32 -5.92 6.69 -2.20
N VAL A 33 -5.40 7.45 -3.17
CA VAL A 33 -4.81 8.78 -2.94
C VAL A 33 -5.89 9.74 -2.43
N GLU A 34 -7.05 9.77 -3.09
CA GLU A 34 -8.17 10.64 -2.73
C GLU A 34 -8.93 10.16 -1.48
N ALA A 35 -8.93 8.84 -1.21
CA ALA A 35 -9.68 8.27 -0.10
C ALA A 35 -8.94 8.36 1.24
N CYS A 36 -7.62 8.50 1.24
CA CYS A 36 -6.82 8.48 2.46
C CYS A 36 -6.99 9.78 3.26
N PRO A 37 -7.56 9.76 4.48
CA PRO A 37 -7.86 10.98 5.25
C PRO A 37 -6.61 11.72 5.77
N VAL A 38 -5.43 11.11 5.63
CA VAL A 38 -4.14 11.61 6.12
C VAL A 38 -3.09 11.70 5.00
N ASP A 39 -3.52 11.57 3.74
CA ASP A 39 -2.66 11.71 2.56
C ASP A 39 -1.40 10.81 2.61
N ALA A 40 -1.56 9.55 3.02
CA ALA A 40 -0.44 8.60 3.16
C ALA A 40 -0.19 7.76 1.89
N CYS A 41 -1.12 7.75 0.94
CA CYS A 41 -0.99 7.02 -0.32
C CYS A 41 -0.53 7.97 -1.43
N PHE A 42 0.49 7.57 -2.19
CA PHE A 42 1.06 8.33 -3.30
C PHE A 42 1.15 7.45 -4.53
N ALA A 43 0.99 8.05 -5.71
CA ALA A 43 1.49 7.43 -6.93
C ALA A 43 3.01 7.24 -6.84
N GLU A 44 3.53 6.15 -7.41
CA GLU A 44 4.94 5.77 -7.27
C GLU A 44 5.90 6.88 -7.74
N ASP A 45 5.54 7.58 -8.82
CA ASP A 45 6.30 8.69 -9.40
C ASP A 45 6.21 10.00 -8.59
N GLN A 46 5.28 10.07 -7.63
CA GLN A 46 5.03 11.22 -6.76
C GLN A 46 5.47 10.98 -5.31
N LEU A 47 5.99 9.79 -4.99
CA LEU A 47 6.43 9.44 -3.65
C LEU A 47 7.64 10.31 -3.22
N PRO A 48 7.54 11.06 -2.10
CA PRO A 48 8.65 11.86 -1.61
C PRO A 48 9.94 11.06 -1.38
N GLU A 49 11.09 11.68 -1.63
CA GLU A 49 12.42 11.03 -1.55
C GLU A 49 12.66 10.36 -0.19
N GLU A 50 12.23 11.00 0.90
CA GLU A 50 12.33 10.49 2.26
C GLU A 50 11.56 9.17 2.51
N TRP A 51 10.56 8.87 1.68
CA TRP A 51 9.66 7.73 1.82
C TRP A 51 9.85 6.67 0.72
N GLN A 52 10.81 6.84 -0.18
CA GLN A 52 11.10 5.91 -1.30
C GLN A 52 11.29 4.45 -0.88
N LYS A 53 11.77 4.20 0.34
CA LYS A 53 11.88 2.84 0.92
C LYS A 53 10.54 2.10 1.00
N TYR A 54 9.41 2.82 1.04
CA TYR A 54 8.09 2.20 1.18
C TYR A 54 7.62 1.53 -0.10
N THR A 55 8.11 1.92 -1.28
CA THR A 55 7.86 1.18 -2.53
C THR A 55 8.34 -0.26 -2.41
N GLU A 56 9.59 -0.44 -1.97
CA GLU A 56 10.16 -1.78 -1.75
C GLU A 56 9.46 -2.50 -0.58
N THR A 57 9.15 -1.79 0.50
CA THR A 57 8.46 -2.37 1.67
C THR A 57 7.09 -2.95 1.29
N ASN A 58 6.31 -2.23 0.47
CA ASN A 58 5.03 -2.70 -0.06
C ASN A 58 5.19 -3.97 -0.92
N ALA A 59 6.15 -3.98 -1.85
CA ALA A 59 6.40 -5.15 -2.69
C ALA A 59 6.89 -6.37 -1.88
N GLN A 60 7.74 -6.17 -0.87
CA GLN A 60 8.30 -7.25 -0.05
C GLN A 60 7.24 -8.01 0.75
N TYR A 61 6.16 -7.34 1.16
CA TYR A 61 5.03 -7.96 1.86
C TYR A 61 4.40 -9.12 1.06
N TYR A 62 4.35 -8.99 -0.27
CA TYR A 62 3.77 -9.99 -1.18
C TYR A 62 4.79 -10.99 -1.74
N GLN A 63 6.10 -10.73 -1.58
CA GLN A 63 7.15 -11.66 -2.03
C GLN A 63 7.46 -12.78 -1.03
N SER A 64 7.06 -12.62 0.24
CA SER A 64 7.41 -13.53 1.33
C SER A 64 6.21 -14.33 1.87
N SER A 65 5.05 -14.20 1.23
CA SER A 65 3.76 -14.78 1.64
C SER A 65 3.32 -15.92 0.72
#